data_AF-A0A380P967-F1
#
_entry.id   AF-A0A380P967-F1
#
_cell.length_a   1.000
_cell.length_b   1.000
_cell.length_c   1.000
_cell.angle_alpha   90.00
_cell.angle_beta   90.00
_cell.angle_gamma   90.00
#
_symmetry.space_group_name_H-M   'P 1'
#
loop_
_entity.id
_entity.type
_entity.pdbx_description
1 polymer ?
#
loop_
_entity_poly.entity_id
_entity_poly.type
_entity_poly.pdbx_seq_one_letter_code
_entity_poly.pdbx_strand_id
1 'polypeptide(L)'
;MDFRHATFSGGRVSFHGATFSGGEVSFYGATFSGGRVSFHGATFSGGEVSFYGATFSGGEVSFYDATFSGGVVSFGGVEFSGSVVFFEDATFSGSAVNFGDATFSGGAVSFEIVEFSDGVVYFGDATFSGGVVYFGDATFSGCDVDFIGATFAGGDVNFDGTSSPVPQGLLTAVGTPPSAGVTLPSAWLLPAP
;
A
#
# COMPACT_ATOMS: atom_id res chain seq x y z
N MET A 1 -19.96 -7.02 4.01
CA MET A 1 -19.36 -8.30 3.64
C MET A 1 -18.23 -8.59 4.62
N ASP A 2 -18.11 -9.83 5.09
CA ASP A 2 -17.24 -10.18 6.22
C ASP A 2 -16.36 -11.38 5.85
N PHE A 3 -15.05 -11.15 5.84
CA PHE A 3 -13.96 -12.11 5.61
C PHE A 3 -12.94 -12.05 6.75
N ARG A 4 -13.36 -11.61 7.94
CA ARG A 4 -12.46 -11.46 9.09
C ARG A 4 -11.81 -12.79 9.44
N HIS A 5 -10.50 -12.77 9.64
CA HIS A 5 -9.68 -13.95 9.93
C HIS A 5 -9.77 -15.07 8.88
N ALA A 6 -10.28 -14.77 7.67
CA ALA A 6 -10.27 -15.73 6.59
C ALA A 6 -8.83 -16.07 6.20
N THR A 7 -8.58 -17.34 5.88
CA THR A 7 -7.30 -17.79 5.36
C THR A 7 -7.44 -18.15 3.89
N PHE A 8 -6.75 -17.40 3.03
CA PHE A 8 -6.60 -17.70 1.61
C PHE A 8 -5.24 -18.35 1.40
N SER A 9 -5.22 -19.69 1.34
CA SER A 9 -3.96 -20.44 1.21
C SER A 9 -4.02 -21.63 0.26
N GLY A 10 -2.86 -22.07 -0.20
CA GLY A 10 -2.68 -23.41 -0.78
C GLY A 10 -3.22 -23.62 -2.20
N GLY A 11 -3.08 -22.64 -3.10
CA GLY A 11 -3.47 -22.79 -4.51
C GLY A 11 -3.68 -21.44 -5.21
N ARG A 12 -4.53 -21.43 -6.25
CA ARG A 12 -4.98 -20.20 -6.91
C ARG A 12 -6.38 -19.83 -6.42
N VAL A 13 -6.51 -18.68 -5.79
CA VAL A 13 -7.80 -18.04 -5.46
C VAL A 13 -7.98 -16.84 -6.38
N SER A 14 -9.16 -16.66 -6.96
CA SER A 14 -9.42 -15.56 -7.87
C SER A 14 -10.76 -14.88 -7.59
N PHE A 15 -10.69 -13.57 -7.49
CA PHE A 15 -11.76 -12.60 -7.39
C PHE A 15 -11.66 -11.60 -8.56
N HIS A 16 -11.22 -12.06 -9.72
CA HIS A 16 -11.04 -11.22 -10.90
C HIS A 16 -12.36 -10.53 -11.28
N GLY A 17 -12.33 -9.19 -11.38
CA GLY A 17 -13.50 -8.37 -11.68
C GLY A 17 -14.59 -8.40 -10.60
N ALA A 18 -14.30 -8.92 -9.40
CA ALA A 18 -15.31 -9.02 -8.35
C ALA A 18 -15.63 -7.64 -7.77
N THR A 19 -16.91 -7.40 -7.46
CA THR A 19 -17.34 -6.23 -6.71
C THR A 19 -17.60 -6.61 -5.26
N PHE A 20 -16.84 -6.02 -4.35
CA PHE A 20 -17.06 -6.06 -2.91
C PHE A 20 -17.75 -4.78 -2.50
N SER A 21 -19.04 -4.85 -2.14
CA SER A 21 -19.79 -3.66 -1.80
C SER A 21 -20.83 -3.82 -0.69
N GLY A 22 -21.35 -2.68 -0.21
CA GLY A 22 -22.26 -2.58 0.93
C GLY A 22 -21.70 -1.69 2.04
N GLY A 23 -22.31 -1.70 3.23
CA GLY A 23 -21.91 -0.83 4.34
C GLY A 23 -20.42 -0.96 4.72
N GLU A 24 -20.01 -2.15 5.13
CA GLU A 24 -18.61 -2.47 5.49
C GLU A 24 -18.14 -3.69 4.69
N VAL A 25 -16.89 -3.68 4.20
CA VAL A 25 -16.19 -4.82 3.62
C VAL A 25 -14.95 -5.09 4.48
N SER A 26 -14.93 -6.20 5.22
CA SER A 26 -13.90 -6.45 6.22
C SER A 26 -13.08 -7.72 5.92
N PHE A 27 -11.78 -7.55 5.78
CA PHE A 27 -10.72 -8.56 5.77
C PHE A 27 -9.83 -8.44 7.02
N TYR A 28 -10.36 -7.88 8.11
CA TYR A 28 -9.61 -7.69 9.35
C TYR A 28 -8.96 -9.00 9.80
N GLY A 29 -7.65 -8.96 10.03
CA GLY A 29 -6.88 -10.12 10.48
C GLY A 29 -6.88 -11.31 9.51
N ALA A 30 -7.25 -11.12 8.23
CA ALA A 30 -7.21 -12.18 7.23
C ALA A 30 -5.76 -12.54 6.88
N THR A 31 -5.54 -13.77 6.45
CA THR A 31 -4.22 -14.27 6.04
C THR A 31 -4.24 -14.69 4.59
N PHE A 32 -3.31 -14.15 3.80
CA PHE A 32 -3.05 -14.52 2.41
C PHE A 32 -1.68 -15.20 2.35
N SER A 33 -1.63 -16.51 2.10
CA SER A 33 -0.36 -17.25 2.19
C SER A 33 -0.19 -18.42 1.23
N GLY A 34 1.06 -18.66 0.80
CA GLY A 34 1.51 -19.91 0.14
C GLY A 34 0.92 -20.19 -1.25
N GLY A 35 0.17 -19.25 -1.86
CA GLY A 35 -0.51 -19.41 -3.15
C GLY A 35 -0.60 -18.11 -3.94
N ARG A 36 -1.38 -18.12 -5.03
CA ARG A 36 -1.71 -16.91 -5.80
C ARG A 36 -3.14 -16.47 -5.49
N VAL A 37 -3.31 -15.26 -4.99
CA VAL A 37 -4.63 -14.63 -4.78
C VAL A 37 -4.74 -13.44 -5.71
N SER A 38 -5.75 -13.42 -6.58
CA SER A 38 -5.92 -12.33 -7.55
C SER A 38 -7.25 -11.61 -7.35
N PHE A 39 -7.15 -10.31 -7.12
CA PHE A 39 -8.21 -9.29 -7.12
C PHE A 39 -8.10 -8.39 -8.35
N HIS A 40 -7.54 -8.90 -9.45
CA HIS A 40 -7.32 -8.10 -10.65
C HIS A 40 -8.64 -7.50 -11.15
N GLY A 41 -8.68 -6.18 -11.38
CA GLY A 41 -9.88 -5.47 -11.81
C GLY A 41 -11.01 -5.47 -10.78
N ALA A 42 -10.76 -5.88 -9.53
CA ALA A 42 -11.80 -5.91 -8.50
C ALA A 42 -12.14 -4.50 -8.02
N THR A 43 -13.41 -4.29 -7.69
CA THR A 43 -13.88 -3.04 -7.08
C THR A 43 -14.23 -3.28 -5.63
N PHE A 44 -13.57 -2.55 -4.73
CA PHE A 44 -13.94 -2.46 -3.33
C PHE A 44 -14.65 -1.12 -3.12
N SER A 45 -15.93 -1.16 -2.75
CA SER A 45 -16.79 0.03 -2.65
C SER A 45 -17.72 -0.04 -1.44
N GLY A 46 -17.58 0.85 -0.47
CA GLY A 46 -18.41 0.82 0.74
C GLY A 46 -18.22 2.02 1.65
N GLY A 47 -18.90 2.05 2.79
CA GLY A 47 -18.59 3.03 3.84
C GLY A 47 -17.16 2.84 4.37
N GLU A 48 -16.78 1.59 4.58
CA GLU A 48 -15.44 1.19 5.02
C GLU A 48 -14.98 -0.10 4.32
N VAL A 49 -13.74 -0.12 3.85
CA VAL A 49 -13.01 -1.30 3.35
C VAL A 49 -11.79 -1.50 4.24
N SER A 50 -11.72 -2.62 4.97
CA SER A 50 -10.68 -2.83 5.98
C SER A 50 -9.90 -4.12 5.77
N PHE A 51 -8.58 -4.01 5.59
CA PHE A 51 -7.56 -5.05 5.66
C PHE A 51 -6.72 -4.90 6.93
N TYR A 52 -7.25 -4.21 7.95
CA TYR A 52 -6.50 -3.91 9.17
C TYR A 52 -5.98 -5.20 9.83
N GLY A 53 -4.69 -5.21 10.16
CA GLY A 53 -4.03 -6.36 10.78
C GLY A 53 -3.98 -7.62 9.91
N ALA A 54 -4.28 -7.53 8.60
CA ALA A 54 -4.13 -8.66 7.69
C ALA A 54 -2.65 -9.02 7.50
N THR A 55 -2.39 -10.28 7.18
CA THR A 55 -1.04 -10.79 6.91
C THR A 55 -0.97 -11.30 5.48
N PHE A 56 -0.03 -10.77 4.71
CA PHE A 56 0.36 -11.25 3.39
C PHE A 56 1.70 -11.96 3.55
N SER A 57 1.69 -13.30 3.52
CA SER A 57 2.88 -14.09 3.83
C SER A 57 3.15 -15.22 2.84
N GLY A 58 4.17 -15.06 2.00
CA GLY A 58 4.52 -16.02 0.97
C GLY A 58 3.50 -16.15 -0.16
N GLY A 59 3.98 -16.31 -1.39
CA GLY A 59 3.12 -16.33 -2.58
C GLY A 59 2.88 -14.94 -3.17
N GLU A 60 1.86 -14.82 -4.01
CA GLU A 60 1.57 -13.63 -4.82
C GLU A 60 0.15 -13.16 -4.55
N VAL A 61 -0.03 -11.89 -4.20
CA VAL A 61 -1.35 -11.25 -4.12
C VAL A 61 -1.41 -10.07 -5.07
N SER A 62 -2.34 -10.09 -6.02
CA SER A 62 -2.44 -9.05 -7.04
C SER A 62 -3.75 -8.30 -6.91
N PHE A 63 -3.66 -6.99 -6.69
CA PHE A 63 -4.71 -5.98 -6.81
C PHE A 63 -4.50 -5.13 -8.08
N TYR A 64 -3.89 -5.72 -9.11
CA TYR A 64 -3.65 -5.02 -10.37
C TYR A 64 -4.97 -4.45 -10.94
N ASP A 65 -4.99 -3.19 -11.35
CA ASP A 65 -6.20 -2.51 -11.88
C ASP A 65 -7.39 -2.54 -10.90
N ALA A 66 -7.16 -2.77 -9.61
CA ALA A 66 -8.22 -2.76 -8.62
C ALA A 66 -8.63 -1.32 -8.27
N THR A 67 -9.92 -1.11 -8.03
CA THR A 67 -10.44 0.17 -7.54
C THR A 67 -10.81 0.04 -6.07
N PHE A 68 -10.17 0.83 -5.22
CA PHE A 68 -10.57 1.01 -3.83
C PHE A 68 -11.29 2.35 -3.71
N SER A 69 -12.58 2.28 -3.41
CA SER A 69 -13.45 3.43 -3.30
C SER A 69 -14.30 3.37 -2.03
N GLY A 70 -14.59 4.52 -1.42
CA GLY A 70 -15.42 4.55 -0.20
C GLY A 70 -15.06 5.68 0.76
N GLY A 71 -15.65 5.63 1.96
CA GLY A 71 -15.30 6.57 3.02
C GLY A 71 -13.86 6.36 3.48
N VAL A 72 -13.55 5.17 3.98
CA VAL A 72 -12.23 4.81 4.52
C VAL A 72 -11.75 3.48 3.92
N VAL A 73 -10.50 3.45 3.48
CA VAL A 73 -9.78 2.24 3.05
C VAL A 73 -8.60 2.02 4.02
N SER A 74 -8.61 0.95 4.79
CA SER A 74 -7.61 0.72 5.84
C SER A 74 -6.78 -0.54 5.58
N PHE A 75 -5.48 -0.35 5.45
CA PHE A 75 -4.41 -1.36 5.52
C PHE A 75 -3.58 -1.15 6.80
N GLY A 76 -4.13 -0.50 7.84
CA GLY A 76 -3.40 -0.21 9.06
C GLY A 76 -2.92 -1.49 9.76
N GLY A 77 -1.68 -1.49 10.25
CA GLY A 77 -1.09 -2.66 10.92
C GLY A 77 -0.97 -3.91 10.04
N VAL A 78 -1.10 -3.79 8.71
CA VAL A 78 -0.90 -4.90 7.80
C VAL A 78 0.55 -5.37 7.82
N GLU A 79 0.77 -6.67 7.71
CA GLU A 79 2.10 -7.25 7.58
C GLU A 79 2.29 -7.81 6.17
N PHE A 80 3.21 -7.23 5.40
CA PHE A 80 3.72 -7.78 4.15
C PHE A 80 5.04 -8.47 4.43
N SER A 81 5.05 -9.81 4.45
CA SER A 81 6.24 -10.59 4.81
C SER A 81 6.52 -11.73 3.83
N GLY A 82 7.55 -11.56 3.00
CA GLY A 82 8.00 -12.60 2.06
C GLY A 82 7.00 -12.92 0.94
N SER A 83 5.94 -12.12 0.79
CA SER A 83 4.98 -12.16 -0.30
C SER A 83 5.37 -11.17 -1.41
N VAL A 84 4.87 -11.41 -2.61
CA VAL A 84 4.84 -10.39 -3.67
C VAL A 84 3.42 -9.82 -3.73
N VAL A 85 3.25 -8.53 -3.46
CA VAL A 85 1.97 -7.84 -3.52
C VAL A 85 2.00 -6.74 -4.58
N PHE A 86 1.06 -6.80 -5.52
CA PHE A 86 0.96 -5.83 -6.61
C PHE A 86 -0.28 -4.97 -6.43
N PHE A 87 -0.10 -3.66 -6.34
CA PHE A 87 -1.15 -2.66 -6.48
C PHE A 87 -1.01 -1.90 -7.81
N GLU A 88 -0.22 -2.39 -8.76
CA GLU A 88 0.03 -1.71 -10.04
C GLU A 88 -1.25 -1.33 -10.78
N ASP A 89 -1.29 -0.11 -11.31
CA ASP A 89 -2.47 0.50 -11.95
C ASP A 89 -3.73 0.55 -11.06
N ALA A 90 -3.62 0.31 -9.74
CA ALA A 90 -4.76 0.44 -8.84
C ALA A 90 -5.10 1.92 -8.58
N THR A 91 -6.37 2.18 -8.35
CA THR A 91 -6.86 3.51 -7.94
C THR A 91 -7.37 3.44 -6.52
N PHE A 92 -6.89 4.34 -5.68
CA PHE A 92 -7.43 4.59 -4.35
C PHE A 92 -8.11 5.96 -4.34
N SER A 93 -9.43 5.96 -4.19
CA SER A 93 -10.25 7.17 -4.15
C SER A 93 -11.15 7.13 -2.91
N GLY A 94 -10.88 7.96 -1.92
CA GLY A 94 -11.64 7.95 -0.67
C GLY A 94 -11.25 9.07 0.26
N SER A 95 -12.03 9.30 1.32
CA SER A 95 -11.69 10.38 2.26
C SER A 95 -10.43 10.08 3.09
N ALA A 96 -10.08 8.80 3.25
CA ALA A 96 -8.83 8.37 3.87
C ALA A 96 -8.38 6.99 3.38
N VAL A 97 -7.09 6.86 3.08
CA VAL A 97 -6.39 5.60 2.78
C VAL A 97 -5.28 5.44 3.82
N ASN A 98 -5.30 4.36 4.60
CA ASN A 98 -4.45 4.22 5.77
C ASN A 98 -3.54 2.99 5.69
N PHE A 99 -2.23 3.19 5.58
CA PHE A 99 -1.16 2.19 5.71
C PHE A 99 -0.32 2.43 6.99
N GLY A 100 -0.86 3.14 7.97
CA GLY A 100 -0.18 3.42 9.23
C GLY A 100 0.07 2.14 10.04
N ASP A 101 1.18 2.09 10.76
CA ASP A 101 1.70 0.89 11.44
C ASP A 101 1.94 -0.33 10.49
N ALA A 102 1.81 -0.17 9.17
CA ALA A 102 2.06 -1.26 8.23
C ALA A 102 3.54 -1.67 8.29
N THR A 103 3.79 -2.97 8.22
CA THR A 103 5.15 -3.53 8.20
C THR A 103 5.45 -4.15 6.85
N PHE A 104 6.46 -3.61 6.18
CA PHE A 104 7.04 -4.12 4.94
C PHE A 104 8.35 -4.84 5.30
N SER A 105 8.30 -6.17 5.39
CA SER A 105 9.39 -7.00 5.89
C SER A 105 9.65 -8.21 4.99
N GLY A 106 10.32 -7.97 3.87
CA GLY A 106 10.70 -9.01 2.91
C GLY A 106 9.66 -9.25 1.82
N GLY A 107 10.09 -9.84 0.70
CA GLY A 107 9.26 -9.90 -0.50
C GLY A 107 9.27 -8.57 -1.28
N ALA A 108 8.24 -8.34 -2.08
CA ALA A 108 8.11 -7.10 -2.86
C ALA A 108 6.68 -6.55 -2.78
N VAL A 109 6.53 -5.25 -2.56
CA VAL A 109 5.25 -4.55 -2.65
C VAL A 109 5.36 -3.46 -3.70
N SER A 110 4.57 -3.56 -4.75
CA SER A 110 4.58 -2.60 -5.86
C SER A 110 3.34 -1.72 -5.81
N PHE A 111 3.55 -0.41 -5.69
CA PHE A 111 2.59 0.66 -5.92
C PHE A 111 2.92 1.42 -7.21
N GLU A 112 3.56 0.77 -8.19
CA GLU A 112 3.90 1.43 -9.45
C GLU A 112 2.64 1.89 -10.20
N ILE A 113 2.65 3.11 -10.73
CA ILE A 113 1.52 3.69 -11.50
C ILE A 113 0.21 3.70 -10.68
N VAL A 114 0.28 3.60 -9.35
CA VAL A 114 -0.90 3.77 -8.50
C VAL A 114 -1.36 5.21 -8.51
N GLU A 115 -2.66 5.41 -8.63
CA GLU A 115 -3.28 6.71 -8.40
C GLU A 115 -3.91 6.75 -7.01
N PHE A 116 -3.39 7.62 -6.16
CA PHE A 116 -4.07 8.07 -4.96
C PHE A 116 -4.76 9.40 -5.27
N SER A 117 -6.08 9.42 -5.18
CA SER A 117 -6.88 10.61 -5.38
C SER A 117 -7.69 10.96 -4.15
N ASP A 118 -7.77 12.26 -3.87
CA ASP A 118 -8.61 12.84 -2.82
C ASP A 118 -8.23 12.41 -1.39
N GLY A 119 -8.68 13.19 -0.41
CA GLY A 119 -8.53 12.84 1.01
C GLY A 119 -7.07 12.81 1.48
N VAL A 120 -6.74 11.82 2.32
CA VAL A 120 -5.41 11.70 2.93
C VAL A 120 -4.90 10.26 2.83
N VAL A 121 -3.64 10.10 2.46
CA VAL A 121 -2.91 8.84 2.42
C VAL A 121 -1.90 8.80 3.57
N TYR A 122 -2.13 7.92 4.54
CA TYR A 122 -1.30 7.84 5.74
C TYR A 122 -0.37 6.63 5.69
N PHE A 123 0.94 6.88 5.72
CA PHE A 123 2.00 5.89 5.97
C PHE A 123 2.70 6.14 7.32
N GLY A 124 2.05 6.90 8.21
CA GLY A 124 2.62 7.23 9.52
C GLY A 124 2.92 5.99 10.36
N ASP A 125 4.07 5.98 11.05
CA ASP A 125 4.56 4.84 11.84
C ASP A 125 4.76 3.52 11.05
N ALA A 126 4.63 3.55 9.71
CA ALA A 126 4.90 2.39 8.88
C ALA A 126 6.39 2.03 8.90
N THR A 127 6.70 0.73 8.93
CA THR A 127 8.06 0.22 9.01
C THR A 127 8.47 -0.47 7.72
N PHE A 128 9.49 0.08 7.06
CA PHE A 128 10.17 -0.48 5.90
C PHE A 128 11.49 -1.09 6.38
N SER A 129 11.53 -2.41 6.55
CA SER A 129 12.65 -3.11 7.21
C SER A 129 13.31 -4.19 6.35
N GLY A 130 12.74 -4.53 5.20
CA GLY A 130 13.31 -5.49 4.27
C GLY A 130 12.44 -5.72 3.05
N GLY A 131 12.99 -6.39 2.04
CA GLY A 131 12.32 -6.57 0.76
C GLY A 131 12.43 -5.33 -0.13
N VAL A 132 11.51 -5.20 -1.07
CA VAL A 132 11.47 -4.06 -2.00
C VAL A 132 10.09 -3.42 -2.01
N VAL A 133 10.03 -2.10 -1.90
CA VAL A 133 8.79 -1.33 -2.05
C VAL A 133 8.96 -0.32 -3.18
N TYR A 134 8.13 -0.44 -4.22
CA TYR A 134 8.16 0.45 -5.37
C TYR A 134 6.98 1.42 -5.31
N PHE A 135 7.26 2.71 -5.37
CA PHE A 135 6.28 3.78 -5.60
C PHE A 135 6.49 4.42 -6.98
N GLY A 136 7.19 3.74 -7.89
CA GLY A 136 7.60 4.26 -9.20
C GLY A 136 6.42 4.81 -9.99
N ASP A 137 6.51 6.05 -10.48
CA ASP A 137 5.44 6.72 -11.23
C ASP A 137 4.08 6.81 -10.50
N ALA A 138 4.04 6.56 -9.18
CA ALA A 138 2.82 6.74 -8.40
C ALA A 138 2.41 8.22 -8.40
N THR A 139 1.11 8.44 -8.57
CA THR A 139 0.51 9.76 -8.63
C THR A 139 -0.31 10.02 -7.37
N PHE A 140 -0.02 11.13 -6.71
CA PHE A 140 -0.77 11.63 -5.56
C PHE A 140 -1.46 12.93 -5.97
N SER A 141 -2.73 12.83 -6.33
CA SER A 141 -3.50 13.94 -6.92
C SER A 141 -4.58 14.42 -5.97
N GLY A 142 -4.47 15.66 -5.50
CA GLY A 142 -5.48 16.25 -4.61
C GLY A 142 -5.60 15.57 -3.25
N CYS A 143 -4.56 14.85 -2.81
CA CYS A 143 -4.48 14.20 -1.51
C CYS A 143 -3.26 14.68 -0.72
N ASP A 144 -3.38 14.70 0.60
CA ASP A 144 -2.23 14.86 1.50
C ASP A 144 -1.58 13.50 1.76
N VAL A 145 -0.25 13.44 1.77
CA VAL A 145 0.51 12.19 2.01
C VAL A 145 1.43 12.36 3.20
N ASP A 146 1.27 11.48 4.20
CA ASP A 146 1.95 11.57 5.48
C ASP A 146 2.84 10.35 5.77
N PHE A 147 4.12 10.58 6.05
CA PHE A 147 5.13 9.59 6.47
C PHE A 147 5.71 9.91 7.87
N ILE A 148 5.05 10.74 8.68
CA ILE A 148 5.51 11.06 10.04
C ILE A 148 5.61 9.77 10.87
N GLY A 149 6.77 9.56 11.50
CA GLY A 149 7.04 8.37 12.30
C GLY A 149 7.39 7.13 11.48
N ALA A 150 7.26 7.17 10.15
CA ALA A 150 7.68 6.08 9.30
C ALA A 150 9.17 5.77 9.50
N THR A 151 9.51 4.49 9.47
CA THR A 151 10.87 4.01 9.73
C THR A 151 11.41 3.29 8.51
N PHE A 152 12.54 3.76 7.99
CA PHE A 152 13.28 3.13 6.88
C PHE A 152 14.56 2.47 7.43
N ALA A 153 14.43 1.23 7.87
CA ALA A 153 15.47 0.46 8.56
C ALA A 153 16.15 -0.61 7.69
N GLY A 154 15.66 -0.85 6.47
CA GLY A 154 16.25 -1.80 5.52
C GLY A 154 15.35 -2.08 4.32
N GLY A 155 15.88 -2.83 3.36
CA GLY A 155 15.23 -3.07 2.07
C GLY A 155 15.44 -1.91 1.10
N ASP A 156 14.94 -2.09 -0.13
CA ASP A 156 15.00 -1.09 -1.17
C ASP A 156 13.63 -0.39 -1.27
N VAL A 157 13.57 0.93 -1.10
CA VAL A 157 12.35 1.71 -1.28
C VAL A 157 12.56 2.74 -2.37
N ASN A 158 11.82 2.63 -3.46
CA ASN A 158 12.00 3.48 -4.63
C ASN A 158 10.81 4.43 -4.80
N PHE A 159 11.07 5.74 -4.75
CA PHE A 159 10.11 6.81 -5.03
C PHE A 159 10.33 7.50 -6.38
N ASP A 160 11.30 7.06 -7.19
CA ASP A 160 11.62 7.73 -8.46
C ASP A 160 10.42 7.77 -9.42
N GLY A 161 10.32 8.82 -10.23
CA GLY A 161 9.17 9.02 -11.13
C GLY A 161 7.87 9.51 -10.47
N THR A 162 7.77 9.52 -9.12
CA THR A 162 6.60 10.08 -8.44
C THR A 162 6.41 11.57 -8.79
N SER A 163 5.16 11.96 -9.08
CA SER A 163 4.81 13.27 -9.65
C SER A 163 4.43 14.34 -8.62
N SER A 164 4.44 13.99 -7.32
CA SER A 164 3.93 14.80 -6.21
C SER A 164 5.00 15.69 -5.58
N PRO A 165 4.62 16.79 -4.89
CA PRO A 165 5.48 17.38 -3.86
C PRO A 165 6.01 16.35 -2.87
N VAL A 166 7.11 16.68 -2.20
CA VAL A 166 7.67 15.85 -1.13
C VAL A 166 6.60 15.56 -0.07
N PRO A 167 6.26 14.29 0.20
CA PRO A 167 5.31 13.94 1.25
C PRO A 167 5.74 14.44 2.63
N GLN A 168 4.76 14.77 3.47
CA GLN A 168 5.03 15.26 4.81
C GLN A 168 5.77 14.20 5.63
N GLY A 169 6.81 14.61 6.37
CA GLY A 169 7.59 13.72 7.22
C GLY A 169 8.58 12.81 6.49
N LEU A 170 8.49 12.64 5.15
CA LEU A 170 9.30 11.67 4.43
C LEU A 170 10.80 11.96 4.52
N LEU A 171 11.25 13.20 4.26
CA LEU A 171 12.68 13.55 4.34
C LEU A 171 13.26 13.38 5.75
N THR A 172 12.43 13.59 6.77
CA THR A 172 12.83 13.33 8.17
C THR A 172 12.96 11.84 8.43
N ALA A 173 12.00 11.05 7.94
CA ALA A 173 11.94 9.60 8.12
C ALA A 173 13.09 8.86 7.42
N VAL A 174 13.44 9.27 6.20
CA VAL A 174 14.55 8.68 5.44
C VAL A 174 15.92 9.19 5.89
N GLY A 175 15.98 10.34 6.58
CA GLY A 175 17.22 10.93 7.09
C GLY A 175 18.08 11.66 6.05
N THR A 176 19.19 12.24 6.52
CA THR A 176 20.18 12.94 5.69
C THR A 176 21.61 12.45 6.00
N PRO A 177 22.29 11.74 5.08
CA PRO A 177 21.80 11.29 3.78
C PRO A 177 20.64 10.27 3.93
N PRO A 178 19.82 10.05 2.88
CA PRO A 178 18.78 9.03 2.91
C PRO A 178 19.30 7.66 3.33
N SER A 179 18.49 6.91 4.08
CA SER A 179 18.75 5.51 4.44
C SER A 179 19.17 4.71 3.22
N ALA A 180 20.15 3.83 3.40
CA ALA A 180 20.61 2.95 2.34
C ALA A 180 19.43 2.14 1.77
N GLY A 181 19.33 2.07 0.44
CA GLY A 181 18.21 1.42 -0.26
C GLY A 181 17.04 2.36 -0.58
N VAL A 182 16.99 3.57 -0.01
CA VAL A 182 15.96 4.56 -0.37
C VAL A 182 16.41 5.39 -1.57
N THR A 183 15.60 5.36 -2.64
CA THR A 183 15.79 6.20 -3.83
C THR A 183 14.70 7.26 -3.89
N LEU A 184 15.08 8.53 -3.99
CA LEU A 184 14.18 9.68 -4.05
C LEU A 184 14.25 10.36 -5.42
N PRO A 185 13.14 10.94 -5.92
CA PRO A 185 13.14 11.82 -7.09
C PRO A 185 14.18 12.93 -6.95
N SER A 186 14.92 13.17 -8.03
CA SER A 186 15.89 14.28 -8.08
C SER A 186 15.26 15.64 -7.75
N ALA A 187 14.00 15.85 -8.13
CA ALA A 187 13.22 17.06 -7.85
C ALA A 187 13.03 17.33 -6.34
N TRP A 188 13.03 16.29 -5.51
CA TRP A 188 12.87 16.40 -4.05
C TRP A 188 14.17 16.75 -3.32
N LEU A 189 15.31 16.63 -4.01
CA LEU A 189 16.64 16.89 -3.45
C LEU A 189 17.15 18.29 -3.80
N LEU A 190 16.50 19.01 -4.72
CA LEU A 190 16.88 20.36 -5.10
C LEU A 190 16.29 21.38 -4.12
N PRO A 191 17.07 22.39 -3.68
CA PRO A 191 16.50 23.52 -2.95
C PRO A 191 15.48 24.23 -3.85
N ALA A 192 14.32 24.58 -3.30
CA ALA A 192 13.31 25.36 -4.01
C ALA A 192 13.93 26.66 -4.58
N PRO A 193 13.55 27.10 -5.79
CA PRO A 193 14.10 28.31 -6.41
C PRO A 193 13.83 29.58 -5.60
#